data_AF-A0A7C3C8M1-F1
#
_entry.id   AF-A0A7C3C8M1-F1
#
_cell.length_a   1.000
_cell.length_b   1.000
_cell.length_c   1.000
_cell.angle_alpha   90.00
_cell.angle_beta   90.00
_cell.angle_gamma   90.00
#
_symmetry.space_group_name_H-M   'P 1'
#
loop_
_entity.id
_entity.type
_entity.pdbx_description
1 polymer ?
#
loop_
_entity_poly.entity_id
_entity_poly.type
_entity_poly.pdbx_seq_one_letter_code
_entity_poly.pdbx_strand_id
1 'polypeptide(L)'
;MESVRGFLERYLEELYRIHQRGDPREESYYPALKTLVEELGRELGHPRVEVTVLPKKTEAGNPDFRVWDGKGKIVGYVEAKTPGTGLERVAQSEQLRRYRETFDNVVLTDFLHFVLFREGVEVARAELADAVALTLGHVPPPKDVEGTAELFARFFDYRLPERLGPKALAGRLARLTRFLRDQVIEEELRQGRESPLYGFFETFKEVLVADLDERKFADLFAQTLSYGLFAARIRAGGEFNRRLAYDLIPHTLGVLRDVFKFISMADLPPHLE
;
A
#
# COMPACT_ATOMS: atom_id res chain seq x y z
N MET A 1 -10.80 20.99 -15.86
CA MET A 1 -9.43 21.12 -16.42
C MET A 1 -8.73 22.39 -15.98
N GLU A 2 -9.37 23.56 -16.04
CA GLU A 2 -8.78 24.82 -15.55
C GLU A 2 -8.47 24.79 -14.04
N SER A 3 -9.37 24.21 -13.25
CA SER A 3 -9.17 23.83 -11.83
C SER A 3 -7.92 22.97 -11.61
N VAL A 4 -7.81 21.86 -12.33
CA VAL A 4 -6.67 20.92 -12.28
C VAL A 4 -5.36 21.62 -12.61
N ARG A 5 -5.32 22.43 -13.67
CA ARG A 5 -4.15 23.23 -14.03
C ARG A 5 -3.71 24.11 -12.87
N GLY A 6 -4.63 24.84 -12.25
CA GLY A 6 -4.32 25.70 -11.12
C GLY A 6 -3.78 24.94 -9.91
N PHE A 7 -4.20 23.69 -9.69
CA PHE A 7 -3.67 22.84 -8.60
C PHE A 7 -2.23 22.42 -8.88
N LEU A 8 -1.95 22.02 -10.12
CA LEU A 8 -0.62 21.64 -10.57
C LEU A 8 0.36 22.82 -10.56
N GLU A 9 -0.08 24.02 -10.96
CA GLU A 9 0.75 25.22 -10.89
C GLU A 9 1.15 25.55 -9.45
N ARG A 10 0.18 25.57 -8.52
CA ARG A 10 0.48 25.77 -7.09
C ARG A 10 1.40 24.69 -6.52
N TYR A 11 1.21 23.44 -6.95
CA TYR A 11 2.07 22.34 -6.56
C TYR A 11 3.52 22.55 -7.01
N LEU A 12 3.74 22.93 -8.27
CA LEU A 12 5.07 23.21 -8.80
C LEU A 12 5.73 24.43 -8.13
N GLU A 13 4.96 25.46 -7.80
CA GLU A 13 5.44 26.59 -6.99
C GLU A 13 5.94 26.14 -5.61
N GLU A 14 5.23 25.23 -4.95
CA GLU A 14 5.63 24.72 -3.64
C GLU A 14 6.87 23.82 -3.72
N LEU A 15 6.96 22.95 -4.74
CA LEU A 15 8.18 22.17 -5.00
C LEU A 15 9.39 23.09 -5.19
N TYR A 16 9.22 24.16 -5.94
CA TYR A 16 10.26 25.18 -6.14
C TYR A 16 10.67 25.85 -4.83
N ARG A 17 9.71 26.29 -4.00
CA ARG A 17 10.01 26.88 -2.69
C ARG A 17 10.77 25.93 -1.76
N ILE A 18 10.40 24.66 -1.76
CA ILE A 18 11.08 23.63 -0.97
C ILE A 18 12.51 23.44 -1.48
N HIS A 19 12.69 23.35 -2.81
CA HIS A 19 13.99 23.15 -3.43
C HIS A 19 14.97 24.29 -3.13
N GLN A 20 14.49 25.53 -3.12
CA GLN A 20 15.32 26.71 -2.84
C GLN A 20 15.81 26.84 -1.39
N ARG A 21 15.35 25.99 -0.46
CA ARG A 21 15.82 26.00 0.94
C ARG A 21 17.24 25.41 1.08
N GLY A 22 17.78 24.77 0.05
CA GLY A 22 19.20 24.42 -0.06
C GLY A 22 19.60 23.04 0.49
N ASP A 23 18.74 22.36 1.26
CA ASP A 23 18.97 20.96 1.71
C ASP A 23 17.64 20.16 1.82
N PRO A 24 16.82 20.11 0.75
CA PRO A 24 15.58 19.33 0.79
C PRO A 24 15.89 17.83 0.77
N ARG A 25 15.24 17.07 1.64
CA ARG A 25 15.16 15.61 1.54
C ARG A 25 13.88 15.21 0.84
N GLU A 26 13.74 13.93 0.49
CA GLU A 26 12.51 13.40 -0.13
C GLU A 26 11.27 13.77 0.70
N GLU A 27 11.36 13.62 2.03
CA GLU A 27 10.25 13.91 2.93
C GLU A 27 9.86 15.40 2.99
N SER A 28 10.76 16.29 2.57
CA SER A 28 10.47 17.73 2.51
C SER A 28 9.36 18.04 1.50
N TYR A 29 9.20 17.21 0.47
CA TYR A 29 8.21 17.37 -0.59
C TYR A 29 6.87 16.68 -0.29
N TYR A 30 6.81 15.86 0.76
CA TYR A 30 5.63 15.04 1.06
C TYR A 30 4.36 15.86 1.34
N PRO A 31 4.40 17.00 2.07
CA PRO A 31 3.21 17.82 2.27
C PRO A 31 2.62 18.37 0.96
N ALA A 32 3.47 18.72 0.00
CA ALA A 32 3.04 19.21 -1.31
C ALA A 32 2.34 18.10 -2.11
N LEU A 33 2.94 16.91 -2.16
CA LEU A 33 2.36 15.76 -2.86
C LEU A 33 1.04 15.30 -2.21
N LYS A 34 0.98 15.25 -0.87
CA LYS A 34 -0.25 14.94 -0.12
C LYS A 34 -1.39 15.87 -0.54
N THR A 35 -1.12 17.17 -0.52
CA THR A 35 -2.11 18.20 -0.87
C THR A 35 -2.58 18.02 -2.31
N LEU A 36 -1.66 17.83 -3.25
CA LEU A 36 -1.99 17.61 -4.65
C LEU A 36 -2.91 16.40 -4.84
N VAL A 37 -2.57 15.26 -4.25
CA VAL A 37 -3.34 14.02 -4.42
C VAL A 37 -4.77 14.18 -3.87
N GLU A 38 -4.94 14.85 -2.73
CA GLU A 38 -6.26 15.09 -2.14
C GLU A 38 -7.08 16.12 -2.95
N GLU A 39 -6.44 17.17 -3.47
CA GLU A 39 -7.10 18.15 -4.36
C GLU A 39 -7.54 17.51 -5.68
N LEU A 40 -6.67 16.72 -6.31
CA LEU A 40 -6.98 15.98 -7.54
C LEU A 40 -8.08 14.95 -7.29
N GLY A 41 -8.04 14.22 -6.17
CA GLY A 41 -9.11 13.30 -5.80
C GLY A 41 -10.46 14.01 -5.74
N ARG A 42 -10.53 15.18 -5.11
CA ARG A 42 -11.75 15.99 -5.02
C ARG A 42 -12.28 16.42 -6.38
N GLU A 43 -11.40 16.93 -7.24
CA GLU A 43 -11.77 17.42 -8.56
C GLU A 43 -12.17 16.30 -9.54
N LEU A 44 -11.54 15.13 -9.42
CA LEU A 44 -11.77 13.99 -10.31
C LEU A 44 -12.92 13.07 -9.82
N GLY A 45 -13.78 13.55 -8.93
CA GLY A 45 -15.00 12.83 -8.50
C GLY A 45 -14.81 11.87 -7.33
N HIS A 46 -13.67 11.93 -6.63
CA HIS A 46 -13.33 11.12 -5.46
C HIS A 46 -13.11 12.00 -4.21
N PRO A 47 -14.14 12.73 -3.72
CA PRO A 47 -13.99 13.80 -2.73
C PRO A 47 -13.58 13.37 -1.32
N ARG A 48 -13.56 12.07 -1.05
CA ARG A 48 -13.16 11.49 0.23
C ARG A 48 -11.78 10.84 0.17
N VAL A 49 -11.02 11.08 -0.91
CA VAL A 49 -9.63 10.63 -0.98
C VAL A 49 -8.85 11.25 0.17
N GLU A 50 -8.20 10.38 0.93
CA GLU A 50 -7.37 10.76 2.07
C GLU A 50 -5.99 10.11 1.92
N VAL A 51 -4.95 10.86 2.27
CA VAL A 51 -3.58 10.40 2.13
C VAL A 51 -2.92 10.28 3.51
N THR A 52 -2.45 9.09 3.82
CA THR A 52 -1.54 8.85 4.95
C THR A 52 -0.10 8.92 4.45
N VAL A 53 0.64 9.93 4.92
CA VAL A 53 2.08 10.09 4.68
C VAL A 53 2.85 9.26 5.70
N LEU A 54 3.90 8.57 5.26
CA LEU A 54 4.71 7.68 6.10
C LEU A 54 3.83 6.79 6.98
N PRO A 55 2.95 5.97 6.37
CA PRO A 55 2.08 5.09 7.12
C PRO A 55 2.91 4.27 8.12
N LYS A 56 2.33 3.92 9.27
CA LYS A 56 2.97 2.97 10.19
C LYS A 56 3.45 1.77 9.38
N LYS A 57 4.68 1.32 9.68
CA LYS A 57 5.35 0.22 8.98
C LYS A 57 4.30 -0.81 8.57
N THR A 58 4.11 -0.90 7.28
CA THR A 58 3.13 -1.83 6.74
C THR A 58 3.81 -3.16 6.57
N GLU A 59 2.98 -4.17 6.58
CA GLU A 59 3.22 -5.54 6.21
C GLU A 59 3.85 -5.74 4.80
N ALA A 60 4.30 -4.69 4.10
CA ALA A 60 4.80 -4.68 2.73
C ALA A 60 6.20 -4.14 2.51
N GLY A 61 6.74 -3.54 3.56
CA GLY A 61 7.60 -2.37 3.45
C GLY A 61 6.83 -1.08 3.74
N ASN A 62 7.53 0.04 3.62
CA ASN A 62 7.00 1.37 3.93
C ASN A 62 6.88 2.17 2.63
N PRO A 63 5.78 2.05 1.87
CA PRO A 63 5.53 3.01 0.82
C PRO A 63 5.38 4.40 1.45
N ASP A 64 5.92 5.41 0.80
CA ASP A 64 5.92 6.77 1.33
C ASP A 64 4.50 7.30 1.58
N PHE A 65 3.53 6.87 0.76
CA PHE A 65 2.12 7.25 0.90
C PHE A 65 1.18 6.06 0.75
N ARG A 66 0.10 6.10 1.52
CA ARG A 66 -1.07 5.25 1.35
C ARG A 66 -2.28 6.13 1.06
N VAL A 67 -3.02 5.80 0.01
CA VAL A 67 -4.20 6.55 -0.44
C VAL A 67 -5.46 5.74 -0.18
N TRP A 68 -6.43 6.36 0.49
CA TRP A 68 -7.69 5.76 0.90
C TRP A 68 -8.86 6.35 0.12
N ASP A 69 -9.94 5.59 -0.03
CA ASP A 69 -11.19 6.04 -0.68
C ASP A 69 -12.14 6.80 0.27
N GLY A 70 -11.72 7.00 1.53
CA GLY A 70 -12.53 7.59 2.60
C GLY A 70 -13.70 6.72 3.08
N LYS A 71 -13.69 5.43 2.74
CA LYS A 71 -14.60 4.39 3.23
C LYS A 71 -13.83 3.21 3.84
N GLY A 72 -12.57 3.44 4.21
CA GLY A 72 -11.68 2.44 4.78
C GLY A 72 -11.03 1.49 3.78
N LYS A 73 -11.19 1.69 2.45
CA LYS A 73 -10.49 0.90 1.43
C LYS A 73 -9.27 1.64 0.92
N ILE A 74 -8.21 0.88 0.67
CA ILE A 74 -6.98 1.39 0.06
C ILE A 74 -7.20 1.46 -1.45
N VAL A 75 -7.06 2.66 -2.01
CA VAL A 75 -7.03 2.92 -3.45
C VAL A 75 -5.71 2.45 -4.04
N GLY A 76 -4.60 2.78 -3.37
CA GLY A 76 -3.28 2.41 -3.80
C GLY A 76 -2.20 3.05 -2.95
N TYR A 77 -0.97 2.94 -3.43
CA TYR A 77 0.23 3.41 -2.74
C TYR A 77 1.04 4.32 -3.65
N VAL A 78 1.80 5.24 -3.06
CA VAL A 78 2.75 6.08 -3.79
C VAL A 78 4.13 5.90 -3.17
N GLU A 79 5.11 5.64 -4.02
CA GLU A 79 6.54 5.66 -3.67
C GLU A 79 7.17 6.88 -4.33
N ALA A 80 7.82 7.72 -3.52
CA ALA A 80 8.44 8.94 -3.97
C ALA A 80 9.97 8.80 -3.98
N LYS A 81 10.60 9.58 -4.85
CA LYS A 81 12.05 9.76 -4.92
C LYS A 81 12.37 11.23 -5.09
N THR A 82 13.63 11.58 -4.87
CA THR A 82 14.12 12.96 -5.03
C THR A 82 13.86 13.46 -6.46
N PRO A 83 13.43 14.74 -6.66
CA PRO A 83 13.22 15.31 -7.99
C PRO A 83 14.41 15.14 -8.94
N GLY A 84 14.13 14.76 -10.19
CA GLY A 84 15.15 14.48 -11.20
C GLY A 84 15.75 13.07 -11.14
N THR A 85 15.24 12.21 -10.26
CA THR A 85 15.65 10.80 -10.20
C THR A 85 15.12 10.05 -11.42
N GLY A 86 16.01 9.33 -12.13
CA GLY A 86 15.63 8.48 -13.27
C GLY A 86 14.72 7.33 -12.87
N LEU A 87 13.41 7.51 -13.02
CA LEU A 87 12.38 6.57 -12.58
C LEU A 87 12.46 5.21 -13.28
N GLU A 88 12.99 5.13 -14.50
CA GLU A 88 13.17 3.87 -15.23
C GLU A 88 14.11 2.92 -14.49
N ARG A 89 15.20 3.46 -13.92
CA ARG A 89 16.16 2.68 -13.15
C ARG A 89 15.56 2.29 -11.79
N VAL A 90 14.85 3.21 -11.15
CA VAL A 90 14.17 2.94 -9.87
C VAL A 90 13.10 1.86 -10.05
N ALA A 91 12.40 1.85 -11.18
CA ALA A 91 11.39 0.84 -11.50
C ALA A 91 11.94 -0.59 -11.55
N GLN A 92 13.24 -0.73 -11.81
CA GLN A 92 13.94 -2.01 -11.85
C GLN A 92 14.57 -2.41 -10.51
N SER A 93 14.54 -1.54 -9.49
CA SER A 93 15.07 -1.85 -8.15
C SER A 93 14.33 -3.02 -7.50
N GLU A 94 15.01 -3.76 -6.62
CA GLU A 94 14.41 -4.87 -5.89
C GLU A 94 13.23 -4.40 -5.02
N GLN A 95 13.38 -3.24 -4.36
CA GLN A 95 12.33 -2.65 -3.54
C GLN A 95 11.07 -2.36 -4.36
N LEU A 96 11.19 -1.67 -5.51
CA LEU A 96 10.00 -1.35 -6.29
C LEU A 96 9.41 -2.58 -6.99
N ARG A 97 10.23 -3.57 -7.39
CA ARG A 97 9.70 -4.87 -7.87
C ARG A 97 8.81 -5.51 -6.81
N ARG A 98 9.26 -5.55 -5.55
CA ARG A 98 8.50 -6.10 -4.43
C ARG A 98 7.17 -5.37 -4.23
N TYR A 99 7.17 -4.04 -4.29
CA TYR A 99 5.94 -3.25 -4.14
C TYR A 99 4.96 -3.50 -5.28
N ARG A 100 5.45 -3.55 -6.53
CA ARG A 100 4.65 -3.83 -7.73
C ARG A 100 4.07 -5.24 -7.77
N GLU A 101 4.76 -6.22 -7.21
CA GLU A 101 4.25 -7.59 -7.09
C GLU A 101 3.22 -7.72 -5.96
N THR A 102 3.41 -6.95 -4.91
CA THR A 102 2.56 -6.98 -3.72
C THR A 102 1.26 -6.23 -3.92
N PHE A 103 1.36 -4.98 -4.37
CA PHE A 103 0.27 -4.03 -4.42
C PHE A 103 -0.25 -3.91 -5.84
N ASP A 104 -1.57 -4.05 -5.98
CA ASP A 104 -2.17 -4.09 -7.31
C ASP A 104 -2.25 -2.69 -7.97
N ASN A 105 -2.02 -1.59 -7.25
CA ASN A 105 -2.12 -0.20 -7.75
C ASN A 105 -1.09 0.71 -7.07
N VAL A 106 -0.03 1.07 -7.78
CA VAL A 106 1.14 1.80 -7.24
C VAL A 106 1.53 2.95 -8.17
N VAL A 107 1.74 4.14 -7.64
CA VAL A 107 2.37 5.26 -8.35
C VAL A 107 3.83 5.38 -7.90
N LEU A 108 4.75 5.43 -8.86
CA LEU A 108 6.14 5.86 -8.64
C LEU A 108 6.28 7.31 -9.10
N THR A 109 6.94 8.15 -8.31
CA THR A 109 7.15 9.54 -8.68
C THR A 109 8.48 10.11 -8.19
N ASP A 110 9.04 11.06 -8.93
CA ASP A 110 10.08 11.98 -8.46
C ASP A 110 9.49 13.40 -8.22
N PHE A 111 8.20 13.49 -7.93
CA PHE A 111 7.40 14.71 -7.81
C PHE A 111 7.13 15.47 -9.13
N LEU A 112 7.86 15.18 -10.21
CA LEU A 112 7.68 15.85 -11.50
C LEU A 112 7.22 14.88 -12.59
N HIS A 113 7.56 13.61 -12.46
CA HIS A 113 7.15 12.51 -13.32
C HIS A 113 6.35 11.51 -12.49
N PHE A 114 5.34 10.92 -13.10
CA PHE A 114 4.47 9.94 -12.47
C PHE A 114 4.36 8.71 -13.35
N VAL A 115 4.54 7.53 -12.77
CA VAL A 115 4.37 6.24 -13.44
C VAL A 115 3.38 5.42 -12.64
N LEU A 116 2.25 5.05 -13.25
CA LEU A 116 1.23 4.22 -12.65
C LEU A 116 1.44 2.76 -13.05
N PHE A 117 1.61 1.91 -12.04
CA PHE A 117 1.64 0.46 -12.17
C PHE A 117 0.33 -0.14 -11.66
N ARG A 118 -0.23 -1.07 -12.45
CA ARG A 118 -1.32 -1.94 -12.02
C ARG A 118 -0.95 -3.40 -12.19
N GLU A 119 -1.14 -4.18 -11.13
CA GLU A 119 -0.77 -5.60 -11.08
C GLU A 119 0.66 -5.86 -11.59
N GLY A 120 1.57 -4.94 -11.25
CA GLY A 120 2.97 -4.96 -11.63
C GLY A 120 3.33 -4.44 -13.03
N VAL A 121 2.34 -4.11 -13.86
CA VAL A 121 2.50 -3.62 -15.23
C VAL A 121 2.33 -2.11 -15.29
N GLU A 122 3.19 -1.40 -16.02
CA GLU A 122 3.03 0.03 -16.29
C GLU A 122 1.80 0.26 -17.19
N VAL A 123 0.85 1.09 -16.74
CA VAL A 123 -0.42 1.35 -17.45
C VAL A 123 -0.63 2.82 -17.82
N ALA A 124 0.11 3.75 -17.20
CA ALA A 124 0.12 5.16 -17.54
C ALA A 124 1.41 5.82 -17.05
N ARG A 125 1.81 6.89 -17.74
CA ARG A 125 2.95 7.73 -17.39
C ARG A 125 2.63 9.17 -17.76
N ALA A 126 3.06 10.12 -16.94
CA ALA A 126 2.92 11.55 -17.20
C ALA A 126 4.18 12.31 -16.76
N GLU A 127 4.58 13.31 -17.55
CA GLU A 127 5.67 14.25 -17.22
C GLU A 127 5.07 15.62 -16.94
N LEU A 128 4.84 15.93 -15.67
CA LEU A 128 4.23 17.20 -15.28
C LEU A 128 5.15 18.38 -15.61
N ALA A 129 6.45 18.25 -15.38
CA ALA A 129 7.39 19.36 -15.51
C ALA A 129 8.84 18.90 -15.66
N ASP A 130 9.70 19.79 -16.17
CA ASP A 130 11.13 19.55 -16.28
C ASP A 130 11.85 19.80 -14.95
N ALA A 131 12.69 18.85 -14.51
CA ALA A 131 13.54 19.04 -13.34
C ALA A 131 14.59 20.14 -13.54
N VAL A 132 15.01 20.40 -14.79
CA VAL A 132 16.02 21.42 -15.11
C VAL A 132 15.59 22.81 -14.64
N ALA A 133 14.30 23.14 -14.69
CA ALA A 133 13.81 24.45 -14.26
C ALA A 133 14.07 24.70 -12.76
N LEU A 134 13.90 23.67 -11.92
CA LEU A 134 14.18 23.76 -10.48
C LEU A 134 15.67 24.04 -10.23
N THR A 135 16.55 23.34 -10.96
CA THR A 135 18.01 23.55 -10.86
C THR A 135 18.44 24.94 -11.35
N LEU A 136 17.75 25.49 -12.34
CA LEU A 136 17.98 26.85 -12.86
C LEU A 136 17.36 27.95 -12.00
N GLY A 137 16.65 27.61 -10.91
CA GLY A 137 16.06 28.58 -10.01
C GLY A 137 14.76 29.20 -10.51
N HIS A 138 13.97 28.44 -11.28
CA HIS A 138 12.65 28.87 -11.77
C HIS A 138 11.56 27.86 -11.40
N VAL A 139 10.33 28.34 -11.28
CA VAL A 139 9.15 27.46 -11.21
C VAL A 139 8.95 26.83 -12.59
N PRO A 140 8.97 25.49 -12.74
CA PRO A 140 8.68 24.87 -14.03
C PRO A 140 7.23 25.13 -14.44
N PRO A 141 6.96 25.48 -15.71
CA PRO A 141 5.60 25.48 -16.21
C PRO A 141 5.08 24.04 -16.34
N PRO A 142 3.79 23.78 -16.06
CA PRO A 142 3.22 22.45 -16.26
C PRO A 142 3.16 22.10 -17.76
N LYS A 143 3.81 21.00 -18.14
CA LYS A 143 3.88 20.47 -19.51
C LYS A 143 2.69 19.55 -19.82
N ASP A 144 2.48 18.51 -19.02
CA ASP A 144 1.47 17.47 -19.26
C ASP A 144 0.33 17.49 -18.23
N VAL A 145 -0.50 18.53 -18.30
CA VAL A 145 -1.65 18.69 -17.39
C VAL A 145 -2.69 17.58 -17.60
N GLU A 146 -2.99 17.27 -18.86
CA GLU A 146 -4.01 16.28 -19.24
C GLU A 146 -3.58 14.86 -18.89
N GLY A 147 -2.36 14.46 -19.24
CA GLY A 147 -1.83 13.15 -18.91
C GLY A 147 -1.67 12.96 -17.40
N THR A 148 -1.25 13.99 -16.66
CA THR A 148 -1.22 13.92 -15.18
C THR A 148 -2.62 13.73 -14.60
N ALA A 149 -3.62 14.47 -15.10
CA ALA A 149 -5.01 14.32 -14.66
C ALA A 149 -5.57 12.93 -14.97
N GLU A 150 -5.31 12.42 -16.18
CA GLU A 150 -5.75 11.09 -16.61
C GLU A 150 -5.08 9.98 -15.79
N LEU A 151 -3.79 10.10 -15.50
CA LEU A 151 -3.07 9.14 -14.66
C LEU A 151 -3.69 9.05 -13.27
N PHE A 152 -3.95 10.19 -12.62
CA PHE A 152 -4.59 10.21 -11.30
C PHE A 152 -6.05 9.76 -11.35
N ALA A 153 -6.81 10.10 -12.39
CA ALA A 153 -8.16 9.57 -12.59
C ALA A 153 -8.15 8.04 -12.65
N ARG A 154 -7.25 7.46 -13.45
CA ARG A 154 -7.02 6.01 -13.47
C ARG A 154 -6.61 5.50 -12.08
N PHE A 155 -5.69 6.16 -11.39
CA PHE A 155 -5.27 5.72 -10.06
C PHE A 155 -6.45 5.64 -9.06
N PHE A 156 -7.32 6.67 -9.01
CA PHE A 156 -8.47 6.71 -8.11
C PHE A 156 -9.61 5.77 -8.51
N ASP A 157 -9.81 5.54 -9.81
CA ASP A 157 -10.83 4.62 -10.33
C ASP A 157 -10.48 3.14 -10.13
N TYR A 158 -9.29 2.84 -9.60
CA TYR A 158 -8.90 1.47 -9.35
C TYR A 158 -9.88 0.79 -8.38
N ARG A 159 -10.49 -0.29 -8.86
CA ARG A 159 -11.31 -1.18 -8.05
C ARG A 159 -10.86 -2.60 -8.31
N LEU A 160 -10.80 -3.38 -7.24
CA LEU A 160 -10.68 -4.82 -7.37
C LEU A 160 -11.92 -5.35 -8.12
N PRO A 161 -11.73 -6.22 -9.13
CA PRO A 161 -12.85 -6.86 -9.80
C PRO A 161 -13.76 -7.54 -8.79
N GLU A 162 -15.07 -7.30 -8.88
CA GLU A 162 -16.06 -7.90 -7.97
C GLU A 162 -16.08 -9.44 -8.03
N ARG A 163 -15.64 -10.01 -9.16
CA ARG A 163 -15.53 -11.45 -9.36
C ARG A 163 -14.17 -11.77 -9.96
N LEU A 164 -13.32 -12.39 -9.15
CA LEU A 164 -12.08 -12.99 -9.62
C LEU A 164 -12.36 -14.44 -10.02
N GLY A 165 -11.90 -14.84 -11.20
CA GLY A 165 -11.89 -16.26 -11.57
C GLY A 165 -10.99 -17.06 -10.61
N PRO A 166 -11.18 -18.39 -10.45
CA PRO A 166 -10.44 -19.19 -9.47
C PRO A 166 -8.92 -19.03 -9.55
N LYS A 167 -8.35 -18.97 -10.77
CA LYS A 167 -6.91 -18.76 -10.98
C LYS A 167 -6.42 -17.40 -10.51
N ALA A 168 -7.17 -16.33 -10.80
CA ALA A 168 -6.82 -14.96 -10.40
C ALA A 168 -6.93 -14.80 -8.87
N LEU A 169 -7.99 -15.38 -8.28
CA LEU A 169 -8.17 -15.38 -6.83
C LEU A 169 -7.05 -16.16 -6.12
N ALA A 170 -6.72 -17.35 -6.60
CA ALA A 170 -5.64 -18.16 -6.04
C ALA A 170 -4.28 -17.44 -6.15
N GLY A 171 -3.99 -16.83 -7.30
CA GLY A 171 -2.78 -16.03 -7.49
C GLY A 171 -2.70 -14.86 -6.51
N ARG A 172 -3.81 -14.13 -6.31
CA ARG A 172 -3.87 -13.00 -5.39
C ARG A 172 -3.75 -13.42 -3.94
N LEU A 173 -4.46 -14.48 -3.52
CA LEU A 173 -4.32 -15.05 -2.18
C LEU A 173 -2.88 -15.46 -1.92
N ALA A 174 -2.24 -16.17 -2.85
CA ALA A 174 -0.85 -16.59 -2.68
C ALA A 174 0.13 -15.41 -2.53
N ARG A 175 -0.10 -14.29 -3.23
CA ARG A 175 0.70 -13.07 -3.05
C ARG A 175 0.49 -12.46 -1.67
N LEU A 176 -0.76 -12.30 -1.24
CA LEU A 176 -1.11 -11.77 0.09
C LEU A 176 -0.63 -12.68 1.22
N THR A 177 -0.63 -14.00 1.03
CA THR A 177 -0.10 -14.97 2.01
C THR A 177 1.42 -14.88 2.13
N ARG A 178 2.15 -14.82 1.01
CA ARG A 178 3.61 -14.64 1.04
C ARG A 178 4.00 -13.34 1.69
N PHE A 179 3.29 -12.28 1.34
CA PHE A 179 3.40 -10.98 1.96
C PHE A 179 3.21 -11.04 3.48
N LEU A 180 2.09 -11.62 3.94
CA LEU A 180 1.80 -11.81 5.36
C LEU A 180 2.94 -12.57 6.07
N ARG A 181 3.50 -13.59 5.44
CA ARG A 181 4.66 -14.31 5.97
C ARG A 181 5.89 -13.41 6.05
N ASP A 182 6.36 -12.96 4.89
CA ASP A 182 7.71 -12.40 4.70
C ASP A 182 7.88 -11.04 5.37
N GLN A 183 6.80 -10.29 5.56
CA GLN A 183 6.87 -8.87 5.90
C GLN A 183 6.08 -8.51 7.16
N VAL A 184 5.32 -9.46 7.72
CA VAL A 184 4.53 -9.26 8.94
C VAL A 184 5.02 -10.19 10.00
N ILE A 185 4.84 -11.49 9.76
CA ILE A 185 5.10 -12.48 10.77
C ILE A 185 6.60 -12.59 11.01
N GLU A 186 7.42 -12.61 9.95
CA GLU A 186 8.88 -12.60 10.12
C GLU A 186 9.40 -11.31 10.80
N GLU A 187 8.84 -10.13 10.49
CA GLU A 187 9.27 -8.88 11.12
C GLU A 187 8.84 -8.79 12.60
N GLU A 188 7.63 -9.26 12.91
CA GLU A 188 7.13 -9.37 14.28
C GLU A 188 7.96 -10.35 15.11
N LEU A 189 8.33 -11.51 14.56
CA LEU A 189 9.17 -12.49 15.24
C LEU A 189 10.58 -11.94 15.53
N ARG A 190 11.11 -11.03 14.71
CA ARG A 190 12.40 -10.36 14.99
C ARG A 190 12.37 -9.46 16.22
N GLN A 191 11.19 -9.03 16.68
CA GLN A 191 11.03 -8.33 17.96
C GLN A 191 11.17 -9.31 19.15
N GLY A 192 11.27 -10.61 18.89
CA GLY A 192 11.42 -11.64 19.91
C GLY A 192 10.21 -11.68 20.84
N ARG A 193 10.46 -11.87 22.14
CA ARG A 193 9.43 -12.02 23.17
C ARG A 193 8.58 -10.76 23.43
N GLU A 194 8.93 -9.63 22.85
CA GLU A 194 8.08 -8.43 22.89
C GLU A 194 6.87 -8.56 21.96
N SER A 195 6.97 -9.38 20.90
CA SER A 195 5.82 -9.65 20.02
C SER A 195 4.94 -10.75 20.61
N PRO A 196 3.62 -10.54 20.72
CA PRO A 196 2.66 -11.59 21.07
C PRO A 196 2.72 -12.80 20.13
N LEU A 197 3.16 -12.63 18.87
CA LEU A 197 3.34 -13.73 17.91
C LEU A 197 4.45 -14.69 18.33
N TYR A 198 5.45 -14.23 19.07
CA TYR A 198 6.54 -15.07 19.54
C TYR A 198 6.06 -16.07 20.60
N GLY A 199 5.09 -15.70 21.45
CA GLY A 199 4.45 -16.63 22.39
C GLY A 199 3.66 -17.74 21.68
N PHE A 200 3.01 -17.42 20.56
CA PHE A 200 2.38 -18.43 19.70
C PHE A 200 3.44 -19.36 19.08
N PHE A 201 4.57 -18.83 18.62
CA PHE A 201 5.67 -19.63 18.11
C PHE A 201 6.19 -20.63 19.17
N GLU A 202 6.50 -20.16 20.38
CA GLU A 202 6.96 -21.03 21.49
C GLU A 202 5.91 -22.13 21.77
N THR A 203 4.63 -21.77 21.86
CA THR A 203 3.54 -22.73 22.10
C THR A 203 3.43 -23.78 20.99
N PHE A 204 3.49 -23.35 19.72
CA PHE A 204 3.43 -24.28 18.57
C PHE A 204 4.62 -25.23 18.55
N LYS A 205 5.81 -24.72 18.89
CA LYS A 205 7.01 -25.53 18.95
C LYS A 205 6.94 -26.59 20.05
N GLU A 206 6.42 -26.23 21.23
CA GLU A 206 6.30 -27.14 22.37
C GLU A 206 5.19 -28.17 22.20
N VAL A 207 4.03 -27.77 21.66
CA VAL A 207 2.81 -28.59 21.66
C VAL A 207 2.62 -29.38 20.36
N LEU A 208 3.08 -28.84 19.21
CA LEU A 208 2.77 -29.42 17.90
C LEU A 208 4.01 -29.95 17.16
N VAL A 209 5.07 -29.14 17.02
CA VAL A 209 6.22 -29.48 16.15
C VAL A 209 7.54 -29.07 16.80
N ALA A 210 8.26 -30.04 17.38
CA ALA A 210 9.47 -29.78 18.15
C ALA A 210 10.64 -29.18 17.33
N ASP A 211 10.72 -29.46 16.02
CA ASP A 211 11.76 -28.94 15.10
C ASP A 211 11.32 -27.67 14.35
N LEU A 212 10.28 -26.98 14.84
CA LEU A 212 9.79 -25.74 14.27
C LEU A 212 10.79 -24.60 14.51
N ASP A 213 11.23 -23.98 13.42
CA ASP A 213 11.97 -22.72 13.41
C ASP A 213 11.04 -21.56 13.07
N GLU A 214 11.52 -20.32 13.29
CA GLU A 214 10.72 -19.10 13.09
C GLU A 214 10.23 -18.95 11.64
N ARG A 215 11.03 -19.35 10.64
CA ARG A 215 10.64 -19.24 9.23
C ARG A 215 9.56 -20.25 8.87
N LYS A 216 9.70 -21.51 9.30
CA LYS A 216 8.69 -22.54 9.13
C LYS A 216 7.40 -22.16 9.86
N PHE A 217 7.50 -21.59 11.06
CA PHE A 217 6.34 -21.08 11.78
C PHE A 217 5.66 -19.94 11.02
N ALA A 218 6.42 -18.95 10.54
CA ALA A 218 5.86 -17.83 9.78
C ALA A 218 5.10 -18.31 8.53
N ASP A 219 5.68 -19.25 7.78
CA ASP A 219 5.05 -19.83 6.59
C ASP A 219 3.77 -20.60 6.93
N LEU A 220 3.83 -21.48 7.93
CA LEU A 220 2.68 -22.26 8.40
C LEU A 220 1.57 -21.34 8.91
N PHE A 221 1.92 -20.33 9.69
CA PHE A 221 0.98 -19.39 10.28
C PHE A 221 0.28 -18.55 9.20
N ALA A 222 1.04 -17.99 8.25
CA ALA A 222 0.48 -17.20 7.15
C ALA A 222 -0.49 -18.00 6.27
N GLN A 223 -0.08 -19.21 5.87
CA GLN A 223 -0.92 -20.10 5.06
C GLN A 223 -2.20 -20.45 5.79
N THR A 224 -2.10 -20.74 7.08
CA THR A 224 -3.27 -21.16 7.84
C THR A 224 -4.25 -20.02 8.09
N LEU A 225 -3.76 -18.81 8.36
CA LEU A 225 -4.60 -17.62 8.43
C LEU A 225 -5.31 -17.37 7.09
N SER A 226 -4.59 -17.47 5.99
CA SER A 226 -5.14 -17.25 4.65
C SER A 226 -6.23 -18.27 4.30
N TYR A 227 -5.98 -19.54 4.59
CA TYR A 227 -6.96 -20.61 4.37
C TYR A 227 -8.19 -20.47 5.29
N GLY A 228 -7.98 -20.13 6.57
CA GLY A 228 -9.07 -19.90 7.52
C GLY A 228 -10.01 -18.78 7.07
N LEU A 229 -9.45 -17.64 6.63
CA LEU A 229 -10.21 -16.51 6.08
C LEU A 229 -10.97 -16.88 4.81
N PHE A 230 -10.33 -17.64 3.91
CA PHE A 230 -10.97 -18.10 2.69
C PHE A 230 -12.16 -19.03 3.00
N ALA A 231 -11.97 -20.01 3.89
CA ALA A 231 -13.03 -20.93 4.31
C ALA A 231 -14.21 -20.20 4.97
N ALA A 232 -13.91 -19.22 5.84
CA ALA A 232 -14.93 -18.37 6.46
C ALA A 232 -15.69 -17.54 5.41
N ARG A 233 -14.99 -16.96 4.43
CA ARG A 233 -15.60 -16.15 3.36
C ARG A 233 -16.54 -16.97 2.49
N ILE A 234 -16.18 -18.21 2.16
CA ILE A 234 -17.04 -19.12 1.36
C ILE A 234 -18.34 -19.47 2.12
N ARG A 235 -18.28 -19.54 3.45
CA ARG A 235 -19.46 -19.77 4.30
C ARG A 235 -20.31 -18.52 4.51
N ALA A 236 -19.73 -17.34 4.35
CA ALA A 236 -20.43 -16.07 4.50
C ALA A 236 -21.34 -15.79 3.29
N GLY A 237 -22.65 -15.72 3.51
CA GLY A 237 -23.66 -15.45 2.47
C GLY A 237 -23.82 -13.96 2.08
N GLY A 238 -23.00 -13.05 2.60
CA GLY A 238 -23.18 -11.61 2.42
C GLY A 238 -21.95 -10.81 2.82
N GLU A 239 -22.16 -9.77 3.63
CA GLU A 239 -21.10 -8.96 4.21
C GLU A 239 -20.07 -9.82 4.93
N PHE A 240 -18.81 -9.41 4.85
CA PHE A 240 -17.71 -10.13 5.46
C PHE A 240 -16.84 -9.13 6.22
N ASN A 241 -16.71 -9.35 7.52
CA ASN A 241 -15.94 -8.51 8.43
C ASN A 241 -15.17 -9.41 9.41
N ARG A 242 -14.27 -8.81 10.19
CA ARG A 242 -13.40 -9.56 11.13
C ARG A 242 -14.16 -10.43 12.13
N ARG A 243 -15.32 -9.98 12.62
CA ARG A 243 -16.13 -10.75 13.58
C ARG A 243 -16.71 -11.98 12.91
N LEU A 244 -17.34 -11.80 11.75
CA LEU A 244 -17.85 -12.91 10.94
C LEU A 244 -16.74 -13.86 10.49
N ALA A 245 -15.54 -13.35 10.22
CA ALA A 245 -14.39 -14.20 9.92
C ALA A 245 -14.08 -15.14 11.10
N TYR A 246 -13.99 -14.62 12.33
CA TYR A 246 -13.81 -15.44 13.52
C TYR A 246 -14.96 -16.45 13.75
N ASP A 247 -16.20 -16.02 13.58
CA ASP A 247 -17.37 -16.86 13.84
C ASP A 247 -17.49 -18.03 12.85
N LEU A 248 -17.09 -17.83 11.59
CA LEU A 248 -17.29 -18.80 10.50
C LEU A 248 -16.10 -19.73 10.26
N ILE A 249 -14.96 -19.51 10.92
CA ILE A 249 -13.81 -20.41 10.86
C ILE A 249 -14.20 -21.80 11.40
N PRO A 250 -13.83 -22.89 10.70
CA PRO A 250 -14.09 -24.25 11.17
C PRO A 250 -13.61 -24.50 12.60
N HIS A 251 -14.50 -24.96 13.48
CA HIS A 251 -14.17 -25.32 14.87
C HIS A 251 -13.13 -26.44 14.99
N THR A 252 -12.92 -27.23 13.93
CA THR A 252 -11.88 -28.27 13.84
C THR A 252 -10.46 -27.70 13.80
N LEU A 253 -10.31 -26.38 13.64
CA LEU A 253 -9.03 -25.67 13.64
C LEU A 253 -8.76 -25.08 15.04
N GLY A 254 -8.72 -25.92 16.08
CA GLY A 254 -8.74 -25.51 17.50
C GLY A 254 -7.70 -24.45 17.89
N VAL A 255 -6.40 -24.75 17.75
CA VAL A 255 -5.30 -23.82 18.05
C VAL A 255 -5.36 -22.54 17.20
N LEU A 256 -5.89 -22.64 15.99
CA LEU A 256 -6.00 -21.53 15.06
C LEU A 256 -7.15 -20.60 15.42
N ARG A 257 -8.20 -21.11 16.05
CA ARG A 257 -9.30 -20.27 16.54
C ARG A 257 -8.83 -19.28 17.59
N ASP A 258 -7.88 -19.67 18.46
CA ASP A 258 -7.30 -18.77 19.45
C ASP A 258 -6.41 -17.69 18.82
N VAL A 259 -5.65 -18.05 17.78
CA VAL A 259 -4.91 -17.08 16.94
C VAL A 259 -5.85 -16.08 16.27
N PHE A 260 -6.93 -16.57 15.65
CA PHE A 260 -7.91 -15.71 15.01
C PHE A 260 -8.68 -14.85 16.01
N LYS A 261 -8.94 -15.36 17.21
CA LYS A 261 -9.53 -14.57 18.30
C LYS A 261 -8.62 -13.42 18.68
N PHE A 262 -7.32 -13.67 18.84
CA PHE A 262 -6.32 -12.63 19.13
C PHE A 262 -6.32 -11.53 18.06
N ILE A 263 -6.28 -11.90 16.77
CA ILE A 263 -6.28 -10.95 15.65
C ILE A 263 -7.63 -10.21 15.53
N SER A 264 -8.75 -10.89 15.76
CA SER A 264 -10.10 -10.33 15.51
C SER A 264 -10.64 -9.49 16.66
N MET A 265 -10.16 -9.71 17.89
CA MET A 265 -10.61 -9.00 19.10
C MET A 265 -9.65 -7.91 19.58
N ALA A 266 -8.54 -7.65 18.88
CA ALA A 266 -7.69 -6.50 19.15
C ALA A 266 -8.43 -5.17 18.86
N ASP A 267 -8.17 -4.14 19.68
CA ASP A 267 -8.71 -2.79 19.48
C ASP A 267 -8.30 -2.23 18.11
N LEU A 268 -9.24 -1.58 17.43
CA LEU A 268 -8.97 -0.99 16.12
C LEU A 268 -8.21 0.33 16.29
N PRO A 269 -7.28 0.64 15.37
CA PRO A 269 -6.89 2.02 15.16
C PRO A 269 -8.12 2.88 14.80
N PRO A 270 -8.23 4.13 15.26
CA PRO A 270 -9.43 4.96 15.08
C PRO A 270 -9.89 5.19 13.64
N HIS A 271 -9.03 4.95 12.64
CA HIS A 271 -9.31 5.12 11.22
C HIS A 271 -9.86 3.85 10.55
N LEU A 272 -9.98 2.75 11.29
CA LEU A 272 -10.54 1.47 10.84
C LEU A 272 -11.79 1.07 11.64
N GLU A 273 -12.22 1.90 12.60
CA GLU A 273 -13.54 1.83 13.26
C GLU A 273 -14.64 2.43 12.38
#